data_AF-M2NJF7-F1
#
_entry.id   AF-M2NJF7-F1
#
_cell.length_a   1.000
_cell.length_b   1.000
_cell.length_c   1.000
_cell.angle_alpha   90.00
_cell.angle_beta   90.00
_cell.angle_gamma   90.00
#
_symmetry.space_group_name_H-M   'P 1'
#
loop_
_entity.id
_entity.type
_entity.pdbx_description
1 polymer ?
#
loop_
_entity_poly.entity_id
_entity_poly.type
_entity_poly.pdbx_seq_one_letter_code
_entity_poly.pdbx_strand_id
1 'polypeptide(L)'
;EKQRSKRLFGALLGNLNQPRDRTSTRRQEIEARRKAELQRQDDERLEDKQRRLESLAEHRRRKQWDVDEDNMRFRHKSMLDAANFFMTSAEPKIMYRPWELRPDEEDRVEQQLEEAQKQVDEEVDLFEARR
;
A
#
# COMPACT_ATOMS: atom_id res chain seq x y z
N GLU A 1 -72.26 23.40 30.09
CA GLU A 1 -71.50 23.62 28.84
C GLU A 1 -70.48 24.77 28.87
N LYS A 2 -70.83 25.99 29.34
CA LYS A 2 -69.99 27.19 29.26
C LYS A 2 -68.58 27.10 29.91
N GLN A 3 -68.39 26.28 30.93
CA GLN A 3 -67.05 26.08 31.55
C GLN A 3 -66.15 25.15 30.73
N ARG A 4 -66.73 24.19 30.00
CA ARG A 4 -65.97 23.23 29.19
C ARG A 4 -65.45 23.90 27.92
N SER A 5 -66.25 24.76 27.29
CA SER A 5 -65.80 25.60 26.17
C SER A 5 -64.74 26.62 26.60
N LYS A 6 -64.86 27.26 27.77
CA LYS A 6 -63.83 28.20 28.27
C LYS A 6 -62.48 27.53 28.54
N ARG A 7 -62.46 26.28 29.00
CA ARG A 7 -61.24 25.47 29.12
C ARG A 7 -60.69 25.04 27.75
N LEU A 8 -61.57 24.69 26.81
CA LEU A 8 -61.17 24.33 25.44
C LEU A 8 -60.52 25.52 24.72
N PHE A 9 -61.13 26.72 24.82
CA PHE A 9 -60.58 27.94 24.23
C PHE A 9 -59.32 28.44 24.93
N GLY A 10 -59.22 28.26 26.26
CA GLY A 10 -57.98 28.55 27.00
C GLY A 10 -56.82 27.61 26.63
N ALA A 11 -57.10 26.34 26.35
CA ALA A 11 -56.10 25.38 25.86
C ALA A 11 -55.73 25.60 24.38
N LEU A 12 -56.67 26.05 23.55
CA LEU A 12 -56.41 26.35 22.13
C LEU A 12 -55.64 27.67 21.95
N LEU A 13 -55.94 28.70 22.74
CA LEU A 13 -55.32 30.03 22.65
C LEU A 13 -54.12 30.20 23.59
N GLY A 14 -53.98 29.37 24.63
CA GLY A 14 -52.82 29.38 25.55
C GLY A 14 -51.51 28.91 24.90
N ASN A 15 -51.61 28.19 23.77
CA ASN A 15 -50.45 27.69 23.02
C ASN A 15 -49.95 28.69 21.98
N LEU A 16 -50.67 29.80 21.74
CA LEU A 16 -50.30 30.80 20.74
C LEU A 16 -49.20 31.77 21.24
N ASN A 17 -48.92 31.80 22.54
CA ASN A 17 -47.97 32.72 23.15
C ASN A 17 -47.01 32.01 24.13
N GLN A 18 -46.59 30.78 23.77
CA GLN A 18 -45.57 30.07 24.53
C GLN A 18 -44.21 30.69 24.20
N PRO A 19 -43.46 31.24 25.18
CA PRO A 19 -42.13 31.80 24.91
C PRO A 19 -41.26 30.70 24.32
N ARG A 20 -40.49 31.04 23.27
CA ARG A 20 -39.55 30.11 22.61
C ARG A 20 -38.83 29.30 23.68
N ASP A 21 -38.95 27.98 23.58
CA ASP A 21 -38.46 27.07 24.59
C ASP A 21 -36.93 27.14 24.64
N ARG A 22 -36.41 28.01 25.52
CA ARG A 22 -34.97 28.27 25.70
C ARG A 22 -34.20 26.99 26.03
N THR A 23 -34.89 25.97 26.54
CA THR A 23 -34.29 24.66 26.81
C THR A 23 -34.07 23.87 25.53
N SER A 24 -35.00 23.93 24.57
CA SER A 24 -34.88 23.32 23.25
C SER A 24 -33.77 23.98 22.43
N THR A 25 -33.68 25.31 22.44
CA THR A 25 -32.62 26.02 21.71
C THR A 25 -31.24 25.70 22.28
N ARG A 26 -31.11 25.67 23.62
CA ARG A 26 -29.86 25.28 24.29
C ARG A 26 -29.45 23.84 24.01
N ARG A 27 -30.40 22.90 23.92
CA ARG A 27 -30.11 21.50 23.52
C ARG A 27 -29.58 21.43 22.08
N GLN A 28 -30.23 22.13 21.15
CA GLN A 28 -29.78 22.19 19.75
C GLN A 28 -28.38 22.79 19.62
N GLU A 29 -28.07 23.85 20.36
CA GLU A 29 -26.73 24.45 20.39
C GLU A 29 -25.66 23.47 20.93
N ILE A 30 -25.99 22.71 21.99
CA ILE A 30 -25.09 21.70 22.55
C ILE A 30 -24.85 20.55 21.56
N GLU A 31 -25.91 20.07 20.91
CA GLU A 31 -25.81 19.01 19.89
C GLU A 31 -24.99 19.47 18.69
N ALA A 32 -25.22 20.70 18.20
CA ALA A 32 -24.43 21.28 17.12
C ALA A 32 -22.95 21.40 17.50
N ARG A 33 -22.64 21.84 18.73
CA ARG A 33 -21.26 21.91 19.24
C ARG A 33 -20.61 20.53 19.31
N ARG A 34 -21.31 19.53 19.85
CA ARG A 34 -20.80 18.14 19.93
C ARG A 34 -20.55 17.53 18.56
N LYS A 35 -21.47 17.77 17.61
CA LYS A 35 -21.30 17.31 16.23
C LYS A 35 -20.10 17.96 15.56
N ALA A 36 -19.92 19.27 15.75
CA ALA A 36 -18.78 19.99 15.19
C ALA A 36 -17.45 19.53 15.81
N GLU A 37 -17.43 19.24 17.12
CA GLU A 37 -16.25 18.69 17.80
C GLU A 37 -15.90 17.29 17.30
N LEU A 38 -16.90 16.41 17.14
CA LEU A 38 -16.69 15.07 16.59
C LEU A 38 -16.18 15.11 15.15
N GLN A 39 -16.76 15.98 14.31
CA GLN A 39 -16.30 16.18 12.93
C GLN A 39 -14.84 16.62 12.88
N ARG A 40 -14.44 17.59 13.72
CA ARG A 40 -13.04 18.02 13.80
C ARG A 40 -12.11 16.87 14.17
N GLN A 41 -12.48 16.04 15.14
CA GLN A 41 -11.69 14.87 15.52
C GLN A 41 -11.63 13.81 14.42
N ASP A 42 -12.69 13.63 13.63
CA ASP A 42 -12.68 12.76 12.45
C ASP A 42 -11.74 13.31 11.37
N ASP A 43 -11.84 14.61 11.08
CA ASP A 43 -11.02 15.30 10.09
C ASP A 43 -9.52 15.24 10.47
N GLU A 44 -9.18 15.55 11.72
CA GLU A 44 -7.80 15.44 12.24
C GLU A 44 -7.24 14.01 12.12
N ARG A 45 -8.07 12.99 12.38
CA ARG A 45 -7.67 11.57 12.22
C ARG A 45 -7.46 11.20 10.76
N LEU A 46 -8.29 11.71 9.85
CA LEU A 46 -8.14 11.49 8.42
C LEU A 46 -6.87 12.15 7.89
N GLU A 47 -6.60 13.40 8.28
CA GLU A 47 -5.36 14.10 7.94
C GLU A 47 -4.13 13.35 8.46
N ASP A 48 -4.14 12.91 9.72
CA ASP A 48 -3.02 12.16 10.28
C ASP A 48 -2.80 10.83 9.54
N LYS A 49 -3.87 10.13 9.20
CA LYS A 49 -3.80 8.90 8.40
C LYS A 49 -3.21 9.17 7.01
N GLN A 50 -3.62 10.24 6.34
CA GLN A 50 -3.08 10.63 5.04
C GLN A 50 -1.58 10.91 5.12
N ARG A 51 -1.15 11.73 6.09
CA ARG A 51 0.28 12.01 6.32
C ARG A 51 1.11 10.75 6.54
N ARG A 52 0.60 9.81 7.35
CA ARG A 52 1.29 8.52 7.59
C ARG A 52 1.39 7.68 6.32
N LEU A 53 0.34 7.64 5.50
CA LEU A 53 0.34 6.90 4.25
C LEU A 53 1.32 7.50 3.24
N GLU A 54 1.37 8.83 3.15
CA GLU A 54 2.33 9.54 2.30
C GLU A 54 3.78 9.26 2.72
N SER A 55 4.08 9.38 4.02
CA SER A 55 5.40 9.07 4.58
C SER A 55 5.79 7.60 4.30
N LEU A 56 4.85 6.67 4.47
CA LEU A 56 5.09 5.27 4.16
C LEU A 56 5.31 5.04 2.66
N ALA A 57 4.59 5.73 1.79
CA ALA A 57 4.76 5.63 0.35
C ALA A 57 6.14 6.15 -0.09
N GLU A 58 6.60 7.27 0.48
CA GLU A 58 7.97 7.77 0.26
C GLU A 58 9.03 6.77 0.72
N HIS A 59 8.87 6.23 1.94
CA HIS A 59 9.79 5.22 2.46
C HIS A 59 9.82 3.97 1.58
N ARG A 60 8.65 3.48 1.14
CA ARG A 60 8.54 2.33 0.23
C ARG A 60 9.22 2.60 -1.11
N ARG A 61 9.04 3.78 -1.71
CA ARG A 61 9.72 4.13 -2.97
C ARG A 61 11.24 4.07 -2.84
N ARG A 62 11.79 4.57 -1.73
CA ARG A 62 13.24 4.49 -1.47
C ARG A 62 13.69 3.04 -1.27
N LYS A 63 12.95 2.27 -0.48
CA LYS A 63 13.27 0.87 -0.20
C LYS A 63 13.04 -0.08 -1.37
N GLN A 64 12.20 0.29 -2.33
CA GLN A 64 11.97 -0.51 -3.52
C GLN A 64 13.26 -0.68 -4.32
N TRP A 65 14.08 0.36 -4.44
CA TRP A 65 15.38 0.28 -5.12
C TRP A 65 16.31 -0.74 -4.47
N ASP A 66 16.43 -0.74 -3.14
CA ASP A 66 17.26 -1.70 -2.40
C ASP A 66 16.77 -3.14 -2.67
N VAL A 67 15.45 -3.36 -2.64
CA VAL A 67 14.83 -4.68 -2.87
C VAL A 67 15.01 -5.14 -4.32
N ASP A 68 14.86 -4.24 -5.28
CA ASP A 68 15.02 -4.54 -6.69
C ASP A 68 16.49 -4.86 -7.01
N GLU A 69 17.44 -4.13 -6.41
CA GLU A 69 18.88 -4.40 -6.50
C GLU A 69 19.22 -5.79 -5.95
N ASP A 70 18.72 -6.14 -4.76
CA ASP A 70 18.94 -7.44 -4.14
C ASP A 70 18.36 -8.58 -4.99
N ASN A 71 17.11 -8.42 -5.46
CA ASN A 71 16.46 -9.42 -6.34
C ASN A 71 17.23 -9.63 -7.64
N MET A 72 17.73 -8.55 -8.24
CA MET A 72 18.58 -8.60 -9.42
C MET A 72 19.85 -9.41 -9.13
N ARG A 73 20.58 -9.09 -8.05
CA ARG A 73 21.79 -9.80 -7.63
C ARG A 73 21.55 -11.29 -7.38
N PHE A 74 20.45 -11.66 -6.73
CA PHE A 74 20.10 -13.07 -6.51
C PHE A 74 19.87 -13.81 -7.83
N ARG A 75 19.18 -13.18 -8.77
CA ARG A 75 18.95 -13.75 -10.10
C ARG A 75 20.24 -13.90 -10.90
N HIS A 76 21.11 -12.89 -10.86
CA HIS A 76 22.44 -12.93 -11.50
C HIS A 76 23.30 -14.07 -10.94
N LYS A 77 23.35 -14.20 -9.61
CA LYS A 77 24.04 -15.32 -8.97
C LYS A 77 23.50 -16.66 -9.43
N SER A 78 22.17 -16.83 -9.43
CA SER A 78 21.55 -18.08 -9.90
C SER A 78 21.84 -18.37 -11.37
N MET A 79 21.94 -17.34 -12.21
CA MET A 79 22.26 -17.47 -13.63
C MET A 79 23.71 -17.93 -13.85
N LEU A 80 24.66 -17.30 -13.16
CA LEU A 80 26.07 -17.68 -13.21
C LEU A 80 26.31 -19.07 -12.61
N ASP A 81 25.62 -19.41 -11.52
CA ASP A 81 25.66 -20.75 -10.95
C ASP A 81 25.13 -21.78 -11.97
N ALA A 82 24.02 -21.50 -12.65
CA ALA A 82 23.45 -22.39 -13.66
C ALA A 82 24.33 -22.54 -14.93
N ALA A 83 25.05 -21.49 -15.32
CA ALA A 83 25.97 -21.52 -16.47
C ALA A 83 27.13 -22.50 -16.29
N ASN A 84 27.44 -22.91 -15.04
CA ASN A 84 28.45 -23.92 -14.75
C ASN A 84 27.98 -25.38 -14.97
N PHE A 85 26.72 -25.61 -15.34
CA PHE A 85 26.13 -26.95 -15.47
C PHE A 85 25.60 -27.23 -16.86
N PHE A 86 25.68 -28.50 -17.26
CA PHE A 86 25.01 -29.00 -18.46
C PHE A 86 23.59 -29.44 -18.15
N MET A 87 22.71 -29.31 -19.14
CA MET A 87 21.32 -29.75 -19.05
C MET A 87 21.05 -30.91 -20.01
N THR A 88 20.35 -31.92 -19.53
CA THR A 88 19.86 -33.02 -20.39
C THR A 88 18.75 -32.53 -21.33
N SER A 89 18.60 -33.20 -22.48
CA SER A 89 17.47 -32.97 -23.40
C SER A 89 16.16 -33.63 -22.94
N ALA A 90 16.22 -34.57 -22.00
CA ALA A 90 15.06 -35.26 -21.45
C ALA A 90 14.19 -34.35 -20.56
N GLU A 91 12.91 -34.71 -20.40
CA GLU A 91 12.00 -34.11 -19.44
C GLU A 91 11.77 -35.07 -18.27
N PRO A 92 12.05 -34.68 -17.01
CA PRO A 92 12.55 -33.37 -16.57
C PRO A 92 14.03 -33.13 -16.90
N LYS A 93 14.40 -31.87 -17.12
CA LYS A 93 15.80 -31.48 -17.36
C LYS A 93 16.61 -31.68 -16.08
N ILE A 94 17.72 -32.39 -16.20
CA ILE A 94 18.67 -32.62 -15.11
C ILE A 94 19.89 -31.73 -15.35
N MET A 95 20.26 -30.93 -14.34
CA MET A 95 21.53 -30.20 -14.31
C MET A 95 22.62 -31.11 -13.76
N TYR A 96 23.75 -31.22 -14.46
CA TYR A 96 24.88 -32.03 -14.03
C TYR A 96 26.21 -31.37 -14.41
N ARG A 97 27.24 -31.70 -13.64
CA ARG A 97 28.63 -31.34 -13.93
C ARG A 97 29.49 -32.61 -13.81
N PRO A 98 30.14 -33.06 -14.89
CA PRO A 98 31.08 -34.18 -14.85
C PRO A 98 32.23 -33.93 -13.87
N TRP A 99 32.81 -35.01 -13.34
CA TRP A 99 34.01 -34.94 -12.52
C TRP A 99 35.24 -34.48 -13.34
N GLU A 100 35.34 -34.96 -14.57
CA GLU A 100 36.36 -34.58 -15.55
C GLU A 100 35.64 -34.03 -16.78
N LEU A 101 35.92 -32.78 -17.11
CA LEU A 101 35.37 -32.13 -18.29
C LEU A 101 36.25 -32.46 -19.49
N ARG A 102 35.61 -32.73 -20.64
CA ARG A 102 36.33 -32.80 -21.90
C ARG A 102 36.67 -31.39 -22.39
N PRO A 103 37.71 -31.20 -23.22
CA PRO A 103 38.04 -29.87 -23.74
C PRO A 103 36.86 -29.15 -24.42
N ASP A 104 36.03 -29.88 -25.18
CA ASP A 104 34.83 -29.33 -25.80
C ASP A 104 33.73 -28.94 -24.80
N GLU A 105 33.68 -29.63 -23.66
CA GLU A 105 32.76 -29.31 -22.55
C GLU A 105 33.27 -28.08 -21.77
N GLU A 106 34.58 -27.94 -21.58
CA GLU A 106 35.20 -26.76 -20.97
C GLU A 106 34.92 -25.50 -21.80
N ASP A 107 35.20 -25.55 -23.11
CA ASP A 107 34.92 -24.46 -24.05
C ASP A 107 33.44 -24.04 -24.00
N ARG A 108 32.54 -25.02 -23.89
CA ARG A 108 31.10 -24.77 -23.80
C ARG A 108 30.70 -24.09 -22.50
N VAL A 109 31.26 -24.50 -21.36
CA VAL A 109 30.99 -23.85 -20.06
C VAL A 109 31.56 -22.43 -20.04
N GLU A 110 32.74 -22.22 -20.62
CA GLU A 110 33.33 -20.89 -20.75
C GLU A 110 32.44 -19.97 -21.59
N GLN A 111 31.95 -20.45 -22.74
CA GLN A 111 31.00 -19.69 -23.55
C GLN A 111 29.70 -19.39 -22.78
N GLN A 112 29.15 -20.36 -22.05
CA GLN A 112 27.94 -20.16 -21.23
C GLN A 112 28.17 -19.09 -20.15
N LEU A 113 29.34 -19.08 -19.53
CA LEU A 113 29.72 -18.08 -18.52
C LEU A 113 29.89 -16.70 -19.14
N GLU A 114 30.53 -16.59 -20.30
CA GLU A 114 30.70 -15.32 -21.02
C GLU A 114 29.34 -14.72 -21.40
N GLU A 115 28.45 -15.53 -21.96
CA GLU A 115 27.08 -15.12 -22.32
C GLU A 115 26.28 -14.67 -21.08
N ALA A 116 26.35 -15.44 -19.99
CA ALA A 116 25.68 -15.10 -18.73
C ALA A 116 26.26 -13.81 -18.12
N GLN A 117 27.59 -13.65 -18.12
CA GLN A 117 28.24 -12.46 -17.58
C GLN A 117 27.88 -11.22 -18.40
N LYS A 118 27.88 -11.32 -19.73
CA LYS A 118 27.43 -10.23 -20.60
C LYS A 118 25.99 -9.82 -20.29
N GLN A 119 25.09 -10.77 -20.08
CA GLN A 119 23.71 -10.47 -19.69
C GLN A 119 23.63 -9.80 -18.31
N VAL A 120 24.43 -10.25 -17.34
CA VAL A 120 24.53 -9.63 -16.01
C VAL A 120 24.98 -8.18 -16.15
N ASP A 121 26.04 -7.92 -16.92
CA ASP A 121 26.62 -6.58 -17.12
C ASP A 121 25.60 -5.65 -17.79
N GLU A 122 24.94 -6.10 -18.87
CA GLU A 122 23.89 -5.34 -19.55
C GLU A 122 22.73 -4.98 -18.59
N GLU A 123 22.34 -5.89 -17.72
CA GLU A 123 21.26 -5.63 -16.76
C GLU A 123 21.69 -4.70 -15.62
N VAL A 124 22.94 -4.78 -15.16
CA VAL A 124 23.51 -3.84 -14.18
C VAL A 124 23.55 -2.43 -14.78
N ASP A 125 24.07 -2.28 -16.00
CA ASP A 125 24.12 -0.99 -16.70
C ASP A 125 22.73 -0.38 -16.86
N LEU A 126 21.74 -1.19 -17.26
CA LEU A 126 20.34 -0.76 -17.37
C LEU A 126 19.73 -0.40 -16.01
N PHE A 127 20.10 -1.09 -14.93
CA PHE A 127 19.62 -0.79 -13.58
C PHE A 127 20.23 0.52 -13.06
N GLU A 128 21.53 0.70 -13.22
CA GLU A 128 22.24 1.93 -12.86
C GLU A 128 21.75 3.13 -13.65
N ALA A 129 21.44 2.97 -14.94
CA ALA A 129 20.87 4.04 -15.76
C ALA A 129 19.44 4.45 -15.36
N ARG A 130 18.70 3.58 -14.67
CA ARG A 130 17.32 3.85 -14.21
C ARG A 130 17.26 4.39 -12.78
N ARG A 131 18.26 4.08 -11.96
CA ARG A 131 18.36 4.45 -10.53
C ARG A 131 18.53 5.95 -10.35
#